data_AF-A0A1W1ZW51-F1
#
_entry.id   AF-A0A1W1ZW51-F1
#
_cell.length_a   1.000
_cell.length_b   1.000
_cell.length_c   1.000
_cell.angle_alpha   90.00
_cell.angle_beta   90.00
_cell.angle_gamma   90.00
#
_symmetry.space_group_name_H-M   'P 1'
#
loop_
_entity.id
_entity.type
_entity.pdbx_description
1 polymer ?
#
loop_
_entity_poly.entity_id
_entity_poly.type
_entity_poly.pdbx_seq_one_letter_code
_entity_poly.pdbx_strand_id
1 'polypeptide(L)' 'MTPVQLKYFNDMEPGESLSIQQVKNPIAFISAAKQYIDQYGLLQFNSDYTEVTKLNPIPKTDQITFYLQ' A
#
# COMPACT_ATOMS: atom_id res chain seq x y z
N MET A 1 2.92 7.62 10.91
CA MET A 1 3.80 6.66 10.24
C MET A 1 5.24 7.10 10.50
N THR A 2 6.10 6.19 10.93
CA THR A 2 7.54 6.50 11.15
C THR A 2 8.33 6.35 9.85
N PRO A 3 9.54 6.93 9.74
CA PRO A 3 10.39 6.76 8.56
C PRO A 3 10.73 5.30 8.25
N VAL A 4 10.87 4.46 9.29
CA VAL A 4 11.14 3.02 9.14
C VAL A 4 9.95 2.30 8.51
N GLN A 5 8.72 2.62 8.94
CA GLN A 5 7.50 2.07 8.35
C GLN A 5 7.32 2.51 6.89
N LEU A 6 7.57 3.79 6.61
CA LEU A 6 7.51 4.32 5.25
C LEU A 6 8.51 3.62 4.32
N LYS A 7 9.76 3.46 4.78
CA LYS A 7 10.79 2.74 4.03
C LYS A 7 10.36 1.29 3.77
N TYR A 8 9.87 0.60 4.80
CA TYR A 8 9.38 -0.77 4.67
C TYR A 8 8.29 -0.89 3.59
N PHE A 9 7.26 -0.03 3.61
CA PHE A 9 6.20 -0.07 2.61
C PHE A 9 6.67 0.31 1.19
N ASN A 10 7.71 1.14 1.07
CA ASN A 10 8.30 1.48 -0.23
C ASN A 10 9.16 0.33 -0.79
N ASP A 11 9.82 -0.42 0.09
CA ASP A 11 10.69 -1.54 -0.28
C ASP A 11 9.90 -2.82 -0.58
N MET A 12 8.63 -2.93 -0.16
CA MET A 12 7.75 -4.05 -0.52
C MET A 12 7.58 -4.17 -2.04
N GLU A 13 7.71 -5.39 -2.56
CA GLU A 13 7.49 -5.67 -3.97
C GLU A 13 6.00 -5.66 -4.31
N PRO A 14 5.58 -5.16 -5.49
CA PRO A 14 4.20 -5.27 -5.91
C PRO A 14 3.72 -6.72 -5.96
N GLY A 15 2.56 -7.00 -5.36
CA GLY A 15 2.03 -8.35 -5.15
C GLY A 15 2.51 -9.03 -3.87
N GLU A 16 3.49 -8.46 -3.17
CA GLU A 16 3.93 -8.95 -1.87
C GLU A 16 2.85 -8.71 -0.81
N SER A 17 2.58 -9.76 -0.02
CA SER A 17 1.62 -9.75 1.09
C SER A 17 2.33 -9.95 2.42
N LEU A 18 1.92 -9.19 3.43
CA LEU A 18 2.40 -9.33 4.79
C LEU A 18 1.25 -9.68 5.74
N SER A 19 1.42 -10.76 6.49
CA SER A 19 0.50 -11.11 7.58
C SER A 19 0.71 -10.19 8.78
N ILE A 20 -0.34 -9.49 9.18
CA ILE A 20 -0.35 -8.54 10.31
C ILE A 20 -0.12 -9.26 11.64
N GLN A 21 -0.50 -10.53 11.74
CA GLN A 21 -0.30 -11.34 12.94
C GLN A 21 1.19 -11.60 13.24
N GLN A 22 2.04 -11.53 12.23
CA GLN A 22 3.49 -11.73 12.38
C GLN A 22 4.23 -10.46 12.80
N VAL A 23 3.53 -9.32 12.86
CA VAL A 23 4.13 -8.03 13.18
C VAL A 23 4.11 -7.81 14.69
N LYS A 24 5.24 -7.35 15.25
CA LYS A 24 5.42 -7.14 16.71
C LYS A 24 4.39 -6.18 17.33
N ASN A 25 3.87 -5.22 16.57
CA ASN A 25 2.82 -4.30 17.02
C ASN A 25 1.76 -4.10 15.91
N PRO A 26 0.73 -4.95 15.86
CA PRO A 26 -0.29 -4.92 14.81
C PRO A 26 -1.05 -3.59 14.74
N ILE A 27 -1.39 -3.00 15.89
CA ILE A 27 -2.19 -1.76 15.93
C ILE A 27 -1.42 -0.60 15.31
N ALA A 28 -0.15 -0.43 15.71
CA ALA A 28 0.71 0.62 15.16
C ALA A 28 1.00 0.39 13.67
N PHE A 29 1.10 -0.87 13.24
CA PHE A 29 1.30 -1.24 11.84
C PHE A 29 0.06 -0.92 10.99
N ILE A 30 -1.14 -1.32 11.42
CA ILE A 30 -2.40 -1.02 10.73
C ILE A 30 -2.57 0.49 10.59
N SER A 31 -2.30 1.26 11.65
CA SER A 31 -2.38 2.72 11.60
C SER A 31 -1.43 3.31 10.56
N ALA A 32 -0.20 2.81 10.47
CA ALA A 32 0.78 3.27 9.49
C ALA A 32 0.41 2.88 8.05
N ALA A 33 -0.06 1.66 7.83
CA ALA A 33 -0.50 1.19 6.53
C ALA A 33 -1.74 1.97 6.03
N LYS A 34 -2.71 2.29 6.91
CA LYS A 34 -3.83 3.21 6.58
C LYS A 34 -3.33 4.57 6.10
N GLN A 35 -2.40 5.19 6.84
CA GLN A 35 -1.81 6.47 6.42
C GLN A 35 -1.07 6.38 5.07
N TYR A 36 -0.42 5.24 4.80
CA TYR A 36 0.24 5.02 3.52
C TYR A 36 -0.76 4.84 2.37
N ILE A 37 -1.89 4.15 2.60
CA ILE A 37 -2.99 4.04 1.65
C ILE A 37 -3.55 5.43 1.32
N ASP A 38 -3.81 6.25 2.34
CA ASP A 38 -4.36 7.60 2.15
C ASP A 38 -3.41 8.51 1.35
N GLN A 39 -2.10 8.33 1.49
CA GLN A 39 -1.10 9.16 0.81
C GLN A 39 -0.74 8.67 -0.59
N TYR A 40 -0.65 7.36 -0.80
CA TYR A 40 -0.07 6.78 -2.02
C TYR A 40 -1.05 5.87 -2.76
N GLY A 41 -2.03 5.28 -2.08
CA GLY A 41 -2.98 4.33 -2.68
C GLY A 41 -2.35 3.03 -3.16
N LEU A 42 -1.15 2.66 -2.65
CA LEU A 42 -0.37 1.50 -3.12
C LEU A 42 -0.39 0.30 -2.18
N LEU A 43 -1.25 0.29 -1.17
CA LEU A 43 -1.46 -0.86 -0.29
C LEU A 43 -2.95 -1.20 -0.26
N GLN A 44 -3.26 -2.46 0.04
CA GLN A 44 -4.62 -2.91 0.26
C GLN A 44 -4.66 -3.90 1.42
N PHE A 45 -5.63 -3.72 2.32
CA PHE A 45 -5.94 -4.74 3.31
C PHE A 45 -6.91 -5.77 2.75
N ASN A 46 -6.79 -7.01 3.20
CA ASN A 46 -7.89 -7.97 3.06
C ASN A 46 -9.08 -7.56 3.95
N SER A 47 -10.25 -8.17 3.71
CA SER A 47 -11.50 -7.82 4.39
C SER A 47 -11.42 -7.92 5.92
N ASP A 48 -10.58 -8.83 6.43
CA ASP A 48 -10.44 -9.11 7.85
C ASP A 48 -9.33 -8.30 8.55
N TYR A 49 -8.62 -7.42 7.83
CA TYR A 49 -7.46 -6.68 8.33
C TYR A 49 -6.38 -7.60 8.96
N THR A 50 -6.20 -8.78 8.39
CA THR A 50 -5.18 -9.76 8.81
C THR A 50 -3.97 -9.78 7.87
N GLU A 51 -4.11 -9.23 6.67
CA GLU A 51 -3.05 -9.15 5.67
C GLU A 51 -3.06 -7.77 5.00
N VAL A 52 -1.88 -7.29 4.61
CA VAL A 52 -1.71 -6.13 3.74
C VAL A 52 -0.89 -6.53 2.51
N THR A 53 -1.38 -6.17 1.32
CA THR A 53 -0.74 -6.45 0.04
C THR A 53 -0.27 -5.16 -0.61
N LYS A 54 0.92 -5.19 -1.22
CA LYS A 54 1.42 -4.09 -2.06
C LYS A 54 0.74 -4.15 -3.42
N LEU A 55 0.08 -3.06 -3.80
CA LEU A 55 -0.52 -2.94 -5.11
C LEU A 55 0.54 -2.58 -6.15
N ASN A 56 0.33 -3.07 -7.38
CA ASN A 56 1.03 -2.50 -8.53
C ASN A 56 0.69 -1.01 -8.60
N PRO A 57 1.70 -0.13 -8.69
CA PRO A 57 1.42 1.25 -9.05
C PRO A 57 0.69 1.20 -10.37
N ILE A 58 -0.54 1.71 -10.40
CA ILE A 58 -1.27 1.90 -11.64
C ILE A 58 -0.30 2.68 -12.53
N PRO A 59 0.14 2.13 -13.68
CA PRO A 59 0.90 2.91 -14.62
C PRO A 59 0.07 4.17 -14.84
N LYS A 60 0.68 5.35 -14.71
CA LYS A 60 0.03 6.54 -15.25
C LYS A 60 -0.02 6.29 -16.76
N THR A 61 -1.03 5.57 -17.23
CA THR A 61 -1.42 5.59 -18.62
C THR A 61 -1.63 7.06 -18.88
N ASP A 62 -0.74 7.61 -19.71
CA ASP A 62 -0.81 8.98 -20.17
C ASP A 62 -2.28 9.31 -20.42
N GLN A 63 -2.67 10.48 -19.91
CA GLN A 63 -3.97 11.08 -20.17
C GLN A 63 -4.38 10.73 -21.60
N ILE A 64 -5.39 9.85 -21.74
CA ILE A 64 -5.97 9.55 -23.04
C ILE A 64 -6.48 10.90 -23.54
N THR A 65 -5.66 11.56 -24.34
CA THR A 65 -6.04 12.81 -24.97
C THR A 65 -6.99 12.36 -26.06
N PHE A 66 -8.29 12.47 -25.79
CA PHE A 66 -9.32 12.33 -26.81
C PHE A 66 -9.14 13.49 -27.79
N TYR A 67 -8.24 13.35 -28.76
CA TYR A 67 -8.37 14.08 -30.02
C TYR A 67 -9.32 13.30 -30.90
N LEU A 68 -10.60 13.64 -30.86
CA LEU A 68 -11.49 13.38 -31.98
C LEU A 68 -11.96 14.75 -32.49
N GLN A 69 -11.41 15.07 -33.67
CA GLN A 69 -11.79 16.15 -34.57
C GLN A 69 -13.21 15.93 -35.11
#